data_AF-A0A2J7VEB4-F1
#
_entry.id   AF-A0A2J7VEB4-F1
#
_cell.length_a   1.000
_cell.length_b   1.000
_cell.length_c   1.000
_cell.angle_alpha   90.00
_cell.angle_beta   90.00
_cell.angle_gamma   90.00
#
_symmetry.space_group_name_H-M   'P 1'
#
loop_
_entity.id
_entity.type
_entity.pdbx_description
1 polymer ?
#
loop_
_entity_poly.entity_id
_entity_poly.type
_entity_poly.pdbx_seq_one_letter_code
_entity_poly.pdbx_strand_id
1 'polypeptide(L)' 'MISERKSLVWGQAAVVEHLEKLLVAAKAGELDDVVMAHRVFKSDGTFEDIVFGGTEEQREPALAKLSATDD' A
#
# COMPACT_ATOMS: atom_id res chain seq x y z
N MET A 1 5.49 -4.73 -21.20
CA MET A 1 6.63 -4.39 -20.33
C MET A 1 6.54 -5.23 -19.08
N ILE A 2 7.54 -6.07 -18.81
CA ILE A 2 7.59 -6.87 -17.58
C ILE A 2 8.02 -5.91 -16.47
N SER A 3 7.09 -5.55 -15.58
CA SER A 3 7.42 -4.77 -14.39
C SER A 3 8.34 -5.62 -13.51
N GLU A 4 9.58 -5.18 -13.30
CA GLU A 4 10.51 -5.84 -12.38
C GLU A 4 9.92 -5.74 -10.97
N ARG A 5 9.50 -6.88 -10.41
CA ARG A 5 9.08 -6.97 -9.01
C ARG A 5 10.30 -6.72 -8.13
N LYS A 6 10.35 -5.55 -7.48
CA LYS A 6 11.31 -5.27 -6.42
C LYS A 6 10.66 -5.60 -5.07
N SER A 7 11.15 -6.62 -4.40
CA SER A 7 10.77 -6.92 -3.02
C SER A 7 11.63 -6.08 -2.08
N LEU A 8 10.98 -5.29 -1.22
CA LEU A 8 11.63 -4.52 -0.17
C LEU A 8 11.27 -5.15 1.17
N VAL A 9 12.29 -5.49 1.97
CA VAL A 9 12.13 -5.92 3.35
C VAL A 9 12.66 -4.79 4.22
N TRP A 10 11.77 -4.16 4.98
CA TRP A 10 12.10 -3.03 5.85
C TRP A 10 12.13 -3.45 7.31
N GLY A 11 13.15 -2.97 8.04
CA GLY A 11 13.14 -2.99 9.50
C GLY A 11 12.22 -1.90 10.07
N GLN A 12 11.91 -2.01 11.35
CA GLN A 12 10.95 -1.12 12.04
C GLN A 12 11.24 0.38 11.83
N ALA A 13 12.51 0.81 11.92
CA ALA A 13 12.88 2.21 11.75
C ALA A 13 12.51 2.77 10.36
N ALA A 14 12.74 1.99 9.31
CA ALA A 14 12.39 2.38 7.95
C ALA A 14 10.88 2.43 7.72
N VAL A 15 10.12 1.53 8.37
CA VAL A 15 8.64 1.57 8.34
C VAL A 15 8.13 2.85 9.00
N VAL A 16 8.64 3.20 10.19
CA VAL A 16 8.24 4.42 10.90
C VAL A 16 8.53 5.67 10.06
N GLU A 17 9.75 5.81 9.53
CA GLU A 17 10.13 6.94 8.68
C GLU A 17 9.23 7.06 7.45
N HIS A 18 8.87 5.93 6.84
CA HIS A 18 7.98 5.92 5.67
C HIS A 18 6.56 6.36 6.03
N LEU A 19 6.00 5.85 7.14
CA LEU A 19 4.67 6.23 7.61
C LEU A 19 4.58 7.72 7.98
N GLU A 20 5.63 8.28 8.58
CA GLU A 20 5.71 9.71 8.88
C GLU A 20 5.65 10.56 7.61
N LYS A 21 6.38 10.16 6.55
CA LYS A 21 6.33 10.85 5.25
C LYS A 21 4.93 10.78 4.63
N LEU A 22 4.28 9.62 4.69
CA LEU A 22 2.91 9.45 4.20
C LEU A 22 1.90 10.31 4.96
N LEU A 23 2.06 10.41 6.28
CA LEU A 23 1.19 11.27 7.10
C LEU A 23 1.32 12.75 6.70
N VAL A 24 2.53 13.21 6.42
CA VAL A 24 2.78 14.59 5.95
C VAL A 24 2.09 14.81 4.61
N ALA A 25 2.28 13.90 3.63
CA ALA A 25 1.64 13.99 2.32
C ALA A 25 0.11 13.95 2.41
N ALA A 26 -0.46 13.08 3.26
CA ALA A 26 -1.90 12.99 3.49
C ALA A 26 -2.48 14.31 4.02
N LYS A 27 -1.81 14.94 4.99
CA LYS A 27 -2.23 16.22 5.56
C LYS A 27 -2.13 17.37 4.56
N ALA A 28 -1.26 17.25 3.56
CA ALA A 28 -1.10 18.23 2.48
C ALA A 28 -2.08 18.00 1.31
N GLY A 29 -2.86 16.91 1.31
CA GLY A 29 -3.74 16.55 0.19
C GLY A 29 -3.00 15.97 -1.01
N GLU A 30 -1.75 15.53 -0.84
CA GLU A 30 -0.88 15.07 -1.93
C GLU A 30 -1.08 13.58 -2.28
N LEU A 31 -1.97 12.89 -1.57
CA LEU A 31 -2.31 11.49 -1.85
C LEU A 31 -3.33 11.33 -2.98
N ASP A 32 -3.88 12.40 -3.51
CA ASP A 32 -4.93 12.37 -4.54
C ASP A 32 -4.43 11.80 -5.87
N ASP A 33 -3.13 11.84 -6.13
CA ASP A 33 -2.51 11.32 -7.36
C ASP A 33 -1.80 9.96 -7.17
N VAL A 34 -1.83 9.38 -5.96
CA VAL A 34 -1.11 8.15 -5.63
C VAL A 34 -2.06 7.13 -5.02
N VAL A 35 -2.22 5.96 -5.68
CA VAL A 35 -2.88 4.80 -5.06
C VAL A 35 -1.85 3.93 -4.38
N MET A 36 -2.05 3.70 -3.08
CA MET A 36 -1.27 2.76 -2.29
C MET A 36 -2.16 1.59 -1.89
N ALA A 37 -1.62 0.38 -2.06
CA ALA A 37 -2.29 -0.87 -1.71
C ALA A 37 -1.33 -1.72 -0.87
N HIS A 38 -1.76 -2.05 0.35
CA HIS A 38 -0.99 -2.79 1.33
C HIS A 38 -1.78 -3.99 1.84
N ARG A 39 -1.11 -5.12 2.02
CA ARG A 39 -1.61 -6.25 2.79
C ARG A 39 -0.88 -6.31 4.13
N VAL A 40 -1.64 -6.29 5.21
CA VAL A 40 -1.12 -6.34 6.58
C VAL A 40 -1.41 -7.72 7.16
N PHE A 41 -0.37 -8.53 7.33
CA PHE A 41 -0.48 -9.83 7.99
C PHE A 41 -0.41 -9.64 9.51
N LYS A 42 -1.41 -10.18 10.22
CA LYS A 42 -1.48 -10.15 11.67
C LYS A 42 -0.84 -11.40 12.26
N SER A 43 -0.43 -11.30 13.53
CA SER A 43 0.17 -12.41 14.26
C SER A 43 -0.77 -13.59 14.49
N ASP A 44 -2.08 -13.37 14.41
CA ASP A 44 -3.11 -14.42 14.52
C ASP A 44 -3.33 -15.19 13.21
N GLY A 45 -2.55 -14.89 12.17
CA GLY A 45 -2.64 -15.54 10.86
C GLY A 45 -3.71 -14.96 9.93
N THR A 46 -4.46 -13.93 10.38
CA THR A 46 -5.36 -13.17 9.49
C THR A 46 -4.62 -12.06 8.76
N PHE A 47 -5.25 -11.48 7.75
CA PHE A 47 -4.71 -10.30 7.07
C PHE A 47 -5.81 -9.28 6.78
N GLU A 48 -5.39 -8.03 6.57
CA GLU A 48 -6.24 -6.94 6.12
C GLU A 48 -5.62 -6.29 4.88
N ASP A 49 -6.45 -6.11 3.85
CA ASP A 49 -6.08 -5.35 2.65
C ASP A 49 -6.52 -3.89 2.81
N ILE A 50 -5.56 -2.98 2.69
CA ILE A 50 -5.75 -1.54 2.88
C ILE A 50 -5.38 -0.83 1.58
N VAL A 51 -6.34 -0.11 0.99
CA VAL A 51 -6.13 0.69 -0.22
C VAL A 51 -6.55 2.13 0.05
N PHE A 52 -5.67 3.10 -0.24
CA PHE A 52 -5.92 4.53 0.00
C PHE A 52 -5.23 5.42 -1.05
N GLY A 53 -5.62 6.70 -1.05
CA GLY A 53 -5.22 7.67 -2.07
C GLY A 53 -5.85 7.39 -3.44
N GLY A 54 -5.56 8.26 -4.41
CA GLY A 54 -6.11 8.19 -5.76
C GLY A 54 -7.63 8.33 -5.84
N THR A 55 -8.17 8.17 -7.06
CA THR A 55 -9.62 8.14 -7.29
C THR A 55 -10.22 6.77 -6.98
N GLU A 56 -11.54 6.70 -6.83
CA GLU A 56 -12.25 5.44 -6.60
C GLU A 56 -11.98 4.41 -7.70
N GLU A 57 -11.97 4.84 -8.96
CA GLU A 57 -11.72 4.01 -10.14
C GLU A 57 -10.28 3.48 -10.18
N GLN A 58 -9.33 4.14 -9.51
CA GLN A 58 -7.96 3.66 -9.40
C GLN A 58 -7.76 2.70 -8.22
N ARG A 59 -8.59 2.81 -7.17
CA ARG A 59 -8.51 1.96 -5.97
C ARG A 59 -9.04 0.54 -6.22
N GLU A 60 -10.16 0.40 -6.93
CA GLU A 60 -10.74 -0.92 -7.26
C GLU A 60 -9.74 -1.88 -7.94
N PRO A 61 -9.03 -1.51 -9.03
CA PRO A 61 -8.06 -2.40 -9.65
C PRO A 61 -6.81 -2.63 -8.79
N ALA A 62 -6.48 -1.71 -7.87
CA ALA A 62 -5.39 -1.91 -6.92
C ALA A 62 -5.76 -2.95 -5.86
N LEU A 63 -7.00 -2.92 -5.36
CA LEU A 63 -7.53 -3.94 -4.47
C LEU A 63 -7.57 -5.31 -5.16
N ALA A 64 -8.04 -5.37 -6.41
CA ALA A 64 -8.08 -6.61 -7.19
C ALA A 64 -6.70 -7.25 -7.40
N LYS A 65 -5.63 -6.44 -7.49
CA LYS A 65 -4.25 -6.95 -7.56
C LYS A 65 -3.80 -7.63 -6.27
N LEU A 66 -4.25 -7.16 -5.11
CA LEU A 66 -3.93 -7.80 -3.83
C LEU A 66 -4.64 -9.16 -3.72
N SER A 67 -5.91 -9.26 -4.14
CA SER A 67 -6.64 -10.53 -4.13
C SER A 67 -6.13 -11.53 -5.17
N ALA A 68 -5.59 -11.07 -6.30
CA ALA A 68 -5.09 -11.94 -7.36
C ALA A 68 -3.73 -12.59 -7.03
N THR A 69 -3.04 -12.14 -5.96
CA THR A 69 -1.80 -12.77 -5.48
C THR A 69 -2.03 -14.00 -4.58
N ASP A 70 -3.29 -14.39 -4.37
CA ASP A 70 -3.67 -15.57 -3.59
C ASP A 70 -3.81 -16.87 -4.42
N ASP A 71 -3.68 -16.79 -5.77
CA ASP A 71 -3.58 -17.92 -6.73
C ASP A 71 -2.13 -18.17 -7.18
#